data_AF-A0A0G0P5W3-F1
#
_entry.id   AF-A0A0G0P5W3-F1
#
_cell.length_a   1.000
_cell.length_b   1.000
_cell.length_c   1.000
_cell.angle_alpha   90.00
_cell.angle_beta   90.00
_cell.angle_gamma   90.00
#
_symmetry.space_group_name_H-M   'P 1'
#
loop_
_entity.id
_entity.type
_entity.pdbx_description
1 polymer ?
#
loop_
_entity_poly.entity_id
_entity_poly.type
_entity_poly.pdbx_seq_one_letter_code
_entity_poly.pdbx_strand_id
1 'polypeptide(L)' 'GDKGFEYVDFSIRPHFYNPDRPQFTEDTVQELANTYQSTFYAIDDNSAVAVENGKVEVISEGKWGKFEV' A
#
# COMPACT_ATOMS: atom_id res chain seq x y z
N GLY A 1 -4.14 3.73 -11.40
CA GLY A 1 -3.91 2.59 -10.49
C GLY A 1 -3.59 1.35 -11.29
N ASP A 2 -3.05 0.34 -10.62
CA ASP A 2 -3.10 -1.02 -11.15
C ASP A 2 -4.57 -1.47 -11.27
N LYS A 3 -4.86 -2.49 -12.10
CA LYS A 3 -6.24 -2.94 -12.32
C LYS A 3 -6.64 -3.95 -11.26
N GLY A 4 -7.75 -3.71 -10.57
CA GLY A 4 -8.32 -4.59 -9.55
C GLY A 4 -9.85 -4.60 -9.60
N PHE A 5 -10.50 -4.77 -8.44
CA PHE A 5 -11.97 -4.70 -8.34
C PHE A 5 -12.51 -3.27 -8.22
N GLU A 6 -11.65 -2.26 -8.10
CA GLU A 6 -12.01 -0.83 -8.06
C GLU A 6 -12.98 -0.43 -6.92
N TYR A 7 -12.95 -1.16 -5.80
CA TYR A 7 -13.69 -0.78 -4.57
C TYR A 7 -13.11 0.44 -3.85
N VAL A 8 -11.85 0.79 -4.14
CA VAL A 8 -11.11 1.94 -3.58
C VAL A 8 -10.31 2.62 -4.69
N ASP A 9 -9.93 3.89 -4.50
CA ASP A 9 -9.21 4.73 -5.46
C ASP A 9 -7.68 4.69 -5.30
N PHE A 10 -7.18 3.86 -4.39
CA PHE A 10 -5.77 3.62 -4.13
C PHE A 10 -5.42 2.13 -4.31
N SER A 11 -4.13 1.85 -4.44
CA SER A 11 -3.59 0.49 -4.53
C SER A 11 -3.02 0.05 -3.18
N ILE A 12 -3.08 -1.25 -2.85
CA ILE A 12 -2.50 -1.79 -1.62
C ILE A 12 -1.31 -2.69 -1.98
N ARG A 13 -0.15 -2.45 -1.36
CA ARG A 13 1.04 -3.30 -1.50
C ARG A 13 1.31 -4.08 -0.21
N PRO A 14 0.98 -5.38 -0.15
CA PRO A 14 1.18 -6.17 1.07
C PRO A 14 2.65 -6.59 1.26
N HIS A 15 2.94 -7.16 2.44
CA HIS A 15 4.24 -7.73 2.84
C HIS A 15 5.39 -6.71 2.81
N PHE A 16 5.10 -5.46 3.17
CA PHE A 16 6.08 -4.40 3.20
C PHE A 16 7.23 -4.75 4.15
N TYR A 17 8.48 -4.76 3.65
CA TYR A 17 9.67 -5.22 4.37
C TYR A 17 9.60 -6.64 4.98
N ASN A 18 8.75 -7.52 4.45
CA ASN A 18 8.77 -8.93 4.85
C ASN A 18 10.10 -9.58 4.38
N PRO A 19 10.84 -10.30 5.25
CA PRO A 19 12.10 -10.98 4.88
C PRO A 19 12.01 -11.96 3.71
N ASP A 20 10.85 -12.61 3.52
CA ASP A 20 10.57 -13.53 2.42
C ASP A 20 10.19 -12.80 1.12
N ARG A 21 9.99 -11.47 1.18
CA ARG A 21 9.66 -10.59 0.05
C ARG A 21 10.60 -9.37 0.02
N PRO A 22 11.92 -9.57 -0.09
CA PRO A 22 12.91 -8.49 0.04
C PRO A 22 12.80 -7.38 -1.01
N GLN A 23 12.08 -7.64 -2.11
CA GLN A 23 11.82 -6.68 -3.17
C GLN A 23 10.72 -5.65 -2.84
N PHE A 24 10.01 -5.77 -1.71
CA PHE A 24 8.98 -4.81 -1.31
C PHE A 24 9.55 -3.77 -0.35
N THR A 25 10.41 -2.91 -0.90
CA THR A 25 11.03 -1.76 -0.24
C THR A 25 10.29 -0.46 -0.57
N GLU A 26 10.64 0.62 0.11
CA GLU A 26 10.14 1.98 -0.18
C GLU A 26 10.34 2.36 -1.65
N ASP A 27 11.56 2.19 -2.18
CA ASP A 27 11.89 2.55 -3.56
C ASP A 27 11.01 1.82 -4.58
N THR A 28 10.80 0.51 -4.40
CA THR A 28 9.96 -0.27 -5.30
C THR A 28 8.50 0.15 -5.22
N VAL A 29 7.98 0.47 -4.03
CA VAL A 29 6.60 0.95 -3.90
C VAL A 29 6.45 2.34 -4.53
N GLN A 30 7.43 3.23 -4.34
CA GLN A 30 7.43 4.56 -4.95
C GLN A 30 7.49 4.49 -6.48
N GLU A 31 8.29 3.57 -7.04
CA GLU A 31 8.33 3.32 -8.49
C GLU A 31 6.96 2.85 -9.01
N LEU A 32 6.26 1.99 -8.27
CA LEU A 32 4.90 1.55 -8.64
C LEU A 32 3.89 2.71 -8.59
N ALA A 33 3.94 3.54 -7.54
CA ALA A 33 3.08 4.73 -7.44
C ALA A 33 3.26 5.67 -8.64
N ASN A 34 4.51 5.92 -9.02
CA ASN A 34 4.87 6.71 -10.20
C ASN A 34 4.41 6.04 -11.50
N THR A 35 4.61 4.73 -11.64
CA THR A 35 4.26 3.98 -12.86
C THR A 35 2.75 3.96 -13.10
N TYR A 36 1.97 3.71 -12.04
CA TYR A 36 0.52 3.58 -12.13
C TYR A 36 -0.24 4.89 -11.91
N GLN A 37 0.50 5.97 -11.64
CA GLN A 37 -0.03 7.31 -11.38
C GLN A 37 -1.15 7.25 -10.33
N SER A 38 -0.86 6.63 -9.18
CA SER A 38 -1.85 6.31 -8.16
C SER A 38 -1.21 6.22 -6.78
N THR A 39 -1.97 6.53 -5.73
CA THR A 39 -1.54 6.34 -4.36
C THR A 39 -1.41 4.85 -4.03
N PHE A 40 -0.31 4.49 -3.38
CA PHE A 40 -0.10 3.15 -2.82
C PHE A 40 -0.02 3.22 -1.30
N TYR A 41 -0.80 2.37 -0.62
CA TYR A 41 -0.57 2.04 0.78
C TYR A 41 0.22 0.75 0.85
N ALA A 42 1.49 0.83 1.25
CA ALA A 42 2.28 -0.35 1.60
C ALA A 42 2.02 -0.71 3.06
N ILE A 43 1.68 -1.97 3.31
CA ILE A 43 1.40 -2.49 4.64
C ILE A 43 2.18 -3.78 4.86
N ASP A 44 2.72 -3.96 6.07
CA ASP A 44 3.29 -5.24 6.48
C ASP A 44 2.22 -6.22 6.96
N ASP A 45 2.66 -7.38 7.44
CA ASP A 45 1.75 -8.47 7.82
C ASP A 45 1.00 -8.23 9.13
N ASN A 46 1.35 -7.19 9.88
CA ASN A 46 0.72 -6.79 11.13
C ASN A 46 -0.08 -5.49 10.98
N SER A 47 -0.52 -5.21 9.75
CA SER A 47 -1.18 -3.97 9.36
C SER A 47 -2.42 -4.25 8.51
N ALA A 48 -3.41 -3.36 8.60
CA ALA A 48 -4.63 -3.40 7.81
C ALA A 48 -5.06 -1.99 7.37
N VAL A 49 -5.76 -1.90 6.25
CA VAL A 49 -6.42 -0.67 5.80
C VAL A 49 -7.92 -0.83 5.99
N ALA A 50 -8.50 0.02 6.84
CA ALA A 50 -9.93 0.12 7.05
C ALA A 50 -10.51 1.28 6.22
N VAL A 51 -11.65 1.05 5.59
CA VAL A 51 -12.39 2.07 4.84
C VAL A 51 -13.83 2.11 5.35
N GLU A 52 -14.20 3.17 6.05
CA GLU A 52 -15.53 3.35 6.63
C GLU A 52 -16.09 4.73 6.26
N ASN A 53 -17.26 4.77 5.63
CA ASN A 53 -17.91 6.02 5.19
C ASN A 53 -16.98 6.97 4.41
N GLY A 54 -16.09 6.41 3.59
CA GLY A 54 -15.11 7.16 2.80
C GLY A 54 -13.86 7.61 3.56
N LYS A 55 -13.77 7.36 4.88
CA LYS A 55 -12.55 7.57 5.66
C LYS A 55 -11.62 6.36 5.50
N VAL A 56 -10.37 6.63 5.12
CA VAL A 56 -9.30 5.63 5.09
C VAL A 56 -8.49 5.72 6.38
N GLU A 57 -8.27 4.59 7.03
CA GLU A 57 -7.46 4.48 8.25
C GLU A 57 -6.53 3.26 8.15
N VAL A 58 -5.27 3.44 8.54
CA VAL A 58 -4.30 2.34 8.64
C VAL A 58 -4.21 1.93 10.11
N ILE A 59 -4.59 0.68 10.39
CA ILE A 59 -4.49 0.06 11.71
C ILE A 59 -3.23 -0.79 11.70
N SER A 60 -2.27 -0.52 12.56
CA SER A 60 -0.95 -1.15 12.46
C SER A 60 -0.24 -1.26 13.81
N GLU A 61 0.36 -2.42 14.06
CA GLU A 61 1.41 -2.63 15.08
C GLU A 61 2.80 -2.77 14.44
N GLY A 62 2.87 -2.61 13.12
CA GLY A 62 4.05 -2.87 12.29
C GLY A 62 4.46 -1.66 11.45
N LYS A 63 5.03 -1.95 10.28
CA LYS A 63 5.47 -0.95 9.30
C LYS A 63 4.43 -0.76 8.22
N TRP A 64 4.19 0.50 7.88
CA TRP A 64 3.39 0.88 6.72
C TRP A 64 3.90 2.20 6.15
N GLY A 65 3.52 2.50 4.91
CA GLY A 65 3.83 3.77 4.24
C GLY A 65 2.78 4.12 3.20
N LYS A 66 2.56 5.43 3.02
CA LYS A 66 1.73 5.98 1.94
C LYS A 66 2.65 6.63 0.91
N PHE A 67 2.52 6.19 -0.33
CA PHE A 67 3.33 6.64 -1.46
C PHE A 67 2.42 7.30 -2.48
N GLU A 68 2.78 8.50 -2.90
CA GLU A 68 2.01 9.34 -3.83
C GLU A 68 2.90 9.70 -5.03
N VAL A 69 2.29 10.22 -6.11
CA VAL A 69 2.99 10.64 -7.33
C VAL A 69 3.68 11.99 -7.12
#